data_AF-F1LAH0-F1
#
_entry.id   AF-F1LAH0-F1
#
_cell.length_a   1.000
_cell.length_b   1.000
_cell.length_c   1.000
_cell.angle_alpha   90.00
_cell.angle_beta   90.00
_cell.angle_gamma   90.00
#
_symmetry.space_group_name_H-M   'P 1'
#
loop_
_entity.id
_entity.type
_entity.pdbx_description
1 polymer ?
#
loop_
_entity_poly.entity_id
_entity_poly.type
_entity_poly.pdbx_seq_one_letter_code
_entity_poly.pdbx_strand_id
1 'polypeptide(L)'
;MIAENTFAGADSSAGKHTSLCKVCGDKASGYHYGVTSCEGCKGFFRRSIQKQMEYRCLRDGRCQVYRLNRNRCQYCRFKKCLAVGMSRDSVRYGRVPKRSREGTTEARDNCVAVIDADIEAQSELERDKSAIFDIILSVSHAHKANCNYIEEKIKHMQPRAINFNFDRNEMFENGCVNSAEMLDEQRIIMWQT
;
A
#
# COMPACT_ATOMS: atom_id res chain seq x y z
N MET A 1 12.69 -56.26 0.16
CA MET A 1 12.74 -55.56 1.46
C MET A 1 12.36 -54.11 1.20
N ILE A 2 11.12 -53.77 1.52
CA ILE A 2 10.56 -52.42 1.40
C ILE A 2 10.99 -51.68 2.67
N ALA A 3 11.64 -50.53 2.52
CA ALA A 3 11.85 -49.58 3.62
C ALA A 3 11.42 -48.20 3.12
N GLU A 4 10.15 -47.88 3.35
CA GLU A 4 9.64 -46.52 3.32
C GLU A 4 10.21 -45.80 4.54
N ASN A 5 11.12 -44.84 4.33
CA ASN A 5 11.55 -43.94 5.39
C ASN A 5 10.82 -42.60 5.24
N THR A 6 9.66 -42.54 5.88
CA THR A 6 8.93 -41.32 6.20
C THR A 6 9.76 -40.49 7.18
N PHE A 7 10.44 -39.44 6.71
CA PHE A 7 11.07 -38.47 7.60
C PHE A 7 10.07 -37.37 7.96
N ALA A 8 9.26 -37.62 8.98
CA ALA A 8 8.49 -36.61 9.68
C ALA A 8 9.44 -35.83 10.61
N GLY A 9 9.93 -34.68 10.12
CA GLY A 9 10.66 -33.72 10.96
C GLY A 9 9.70 -33.01 11.91
N ALA A 10 9.88 -33.25 13.20
CA ALA A 10 9.18 -32.62 14.30
C ALA A 10 9.27 -31.09 14.27
N ASP A 11 8.14 -30.39 14.40
CA ASP A 11 8.09 -28.96 14.68
C ASP A 11 7.37 -28.78 16.02
N SER A 12 8.14 -28.85 17.11
CA SER A 12 7.71 -28.47 18.44
C SER A 12 7.64 -26.96 18.54
N SER A 13 6.46 -26.37 18.26
CA SER A 13 6.09 -25.05 18.75
C SER A 13 4.59 -24.84 18.71
N ALA A 14 3.91 -25.33 19.75
CA ALA A 14 2.53 -25.01 20.06
C ALA A 14 2.35 -23.48 20.22
N GLY A 15 1.32 -22.93 19.57
CA GLY A 15 0.72 -21.64 19.93
C GLY A 15 1.08 -20.38 19.11
N LYS A 16 1.95 -20.45 18.10
CA LYS A 16 2.17 -19.29 17.19
C LYS A 16 1.32 -19.45 15.93
N HIS A 17 0.40 -18.51 15.67
CA HIS A 17 -0.23 -18.35 14.36
C HIS A 17 0.86 -18.30 13.28
N THR A 18 1.05 -19.41 12.54
CA THR A 18 2.05 -19.51 11.48
C THR A 18 1.49 -18.87 10.23
N SER A 19 1.88 -17.63 9.97
CA SER A 19 1.48 -16.95 8.74
C SER A 19 2.01 -17.72 7.52
N LEU A 20 1.19 -17.88 6.49
CA LEU A 20 1.56 -18.57 5.25
C LEU A 20 2.03 -17.59 4.18
N CYS A 21 2.98 -18.04 3.35
CA CYS A 21 3.48 -17.26 2.23
C CYS A 21 2.35 -17.02 1.22
N LYS A 22 2.01 -15.75 0.95
CA LYS A 22 0.95 -15.39 0.01
C LYS A 22 1.23 -15.82 -1.45
N VAL A 23 2.49 -16.11 -1.79
CA VAL A 23 2.87 -16.57 -3.14
C VAL A 23 2.71 -18.08 -3.31
N CYS A 24 3.28 -18.90 -2.41
CA CYS A 24 3.35 -20.35 -2.61
C CYS A 24 2.75 -21.20 -1.49
N GLY A 25 2.19 -20.57 -0.45
CA GLY A 25 1.56 -21.26 0.69
C GLY A 25 2.52 -21.94 1.66
N ASP A 26 3.84 -21.89 1.43
CA ASP A 26 4.84 -22.40 2.37
C ASP A 26 4.89 -21.58 3.67
N LYS A 27 5.46 -22.13 4.75
CA LYS A 27 5.62 -21.43 6.04
C LYS A 27 6.33 -20.08 5.81
N ALA A 28 5.68 -18.97 6.18
CA ALA A 28 6.31 -17.66 6.02
C ALA A 28 7.37 -17.43 7.09
N SER A 29 8.46 -16.78 6.71
CA SER A 29 9.49 -16.35 7.66
C SER A 29 9.24 -14.93 8.17
N GLY A 30 8.35 -14.17 7.51
CA GLY A 30 7.98 -12.82 7.92
C GLY A 30 7.46 -11.98 6.76
N TYR A 31 7.53 -10.67 6.93
CA TYR A 31 7.22 -9.67 5.90
C TYR A 31 8.48 -9.37 5.07
N HIS A 32 8.42 -9.63 3.76
CA HIS A 32 9.51 -9.30 2.84
C HIS A 32 8.91 -8.59 1.62
N TYR A 33 9.54 -7.49 1.21
CA TYR A 33 9.10 -6.70 0.04
C TYR A 33 7.62 -6.28 0.11
N GLY A 34 7.12 -5.96 1.31
CA GLY A 34 5.73 -5.53 1.50
C GLY A 34 4.69 -6.64 1.68
N VAL A 35 5.08 -7.93 1.69
CA VAL A 35 4.11 -9.04 1.87
C VAL A 35 4.63 -10.14 2.78
N THR A 36 3.71 -10.88 3.42
CA THR A 36 4.04 -12.11 4.14
C THR A 36 4.54 -13.19 3.17
N SER A 37 5.80 -13.61 3.30
CA SER A 37 6.41 -14.57 2.39
C SER A 37 7.46 -15.49 3.03
N CYS A 38 7.78 -16.57 2.34
CA CYS A 38 8.84 -17.51 2.73
C CYS A 38 10.20 -17.10 2.14
N GLU A 39 11.29 -17.64 2.68
CA GLU A 39 12.66 -17.37 2.21
C GLU A 39 12.84 -17.70 0.72
N GLY A 40 12.18 -18.75 0.23
CA GLY A 40 12.25 -19.14 -1.18
C GLY A 40 11.70 -18.07 -2.12
N CYS A 41 10.57 -17.45 -1.79
CA CYS A 41 9.96 -16.40 -2.62
C CYS A 41 10.63 -15.04 -2.44
N LYS A 42 11.09 -14.72 -1.22
CA LYS A 42 11.93 -13.55 -0.94
C LYS A 42 13.19 -13.56 -1.81
N GLY A 43 13.97 -14.64 -1.79
CA GLY A 43 15.21 -14.76 -2.55
C GLY A 43 14.96 -14.76 -4.07
N PHE A 44 13.89 -15.42 -4.51
CA PHE A 44 13.50 -15.42 -5.92
C PHE A 44 13.13 -14.01 -6.42
N PHE A 45 12.31 -13.27 -5.66
CA PHE A 45 11.92 -11.91 -6.01
C PHE A 45 13.13 -10.98 -6.08
N ARG A 46 14.00 -11.00 -5.06
CA ARG A 46 15.25 -10.23 -5.03
C ARG A 46 16.10 -10.43 -6.29
N ARG A 47 16.36 -11.69 -6.66
CA ARG A 47 17.18 -11.99 -7.85
C ARG A 47 16.50 -11.52 -9.14
N SER A 48 15.17 -11.65 -9.20
CA SER A 48 14.40 -11.27 -10.39
C SER A 48 14.45 -9.77 -10.63
N ILE A 49 14.31 -8.95 -9.58
CA ILE A 49 14.38 -7.48 -9.72
C ILE A 49 15.82 -6.98 -9.91
N GLN A 50 16.80 -7.53 -9.20
CA GLN A 50 18.19 -7.04 -9.25
C GLN A 50 18.84 -7.26 -10.61
N LYS A 51 18.49 -8.37 -11.26
CA LYS A 51 19.02 -8.72 -12.58
C LYS A 51 18.05 -8.38 -13.71
N GLN A 52 16.94 -7.71 -13.41
CA GLN A 52 15.86 -7.40 -14.37
C GLN A 52 15.49 -8.63 -15.22
N MET A 53 15.25 -9.76 -14.55
CA MET A 53 15.03 -11.04 -15.22
C MET A 53 13.72 -11.03 -16.00
N GLU A 54 13.81 -11.26 -17.30
CA GLU A 54 12.65 -11.51 -18.15
C GLU A 54 12.38 -13.01 -18.25
N TYR A 55 11.24 -13.44 -17.71
CA TYR A 55 10.82 -14.83 -17.78
C TYR A 55 9.76 -15.02 -18.86
N ARG A 56 9.74 -16.20 -19.49
CA ARG A 56 8.67 -16.63 -20.41
C ARG A 56 7.97 -17.87 -19.87
N CYS A 57 6.65 -17.94 -19.99
CA CYS A 57 5.89 -19.16 -19.69
C CYS A 57 5.89 -20.08 -20.91
N LEU A 58 6.05 -21.40 -20.68
CA LEU A 58 5.94 -22.43 -21.72
C LEU A 58 4.51 -23.00 -21.88
N ARG A 59 3.54 -22.35 -21.23
CA ARG A 59 2.11 -22.66 -21.19
C ARG A 59 1.36 -21.31 -21.22
N ASP A 60 0.10 -21.28 -20.79
CA ASP A 60 -0.78 -20.11 -20.95
C ASP A 60 -0.56 -18.97 -19.93
N GLY A 61 0.57 -18.93 -19.23
CA GLY A 61 0.86 -17.90 -18.21
C GLY A 61 -0.03 -18.00 -16.95
N ARG A 62 -0.69 -19.15 -16.74
CA ARG A 62 -1.61 -19.45 -15.62
C ARG A 62 -1.17 -20.64 -14.77
N CYS A 63 0.14 -20.93 -14.70
CA CYS A 63 0.64 -22.04 -13.88
C CYS A 63 0.30 -21.81 -12.41
N GLN A 64 -0.31 -22.80 -11.75
CA GLN A 64 -0.49 -22.77 -10.30
C GLN A 64 0.87 -22.78 -9.59
N VAL A 65 1.00 -21.95 -8.55
CA VAL A 65 2.23 -21.80 -7.76
C VAL A 65 1.94 -22.17 -6.30
N TYR A 66 2.46 -23.31 -5.87
CA TYR A 66 2.43 -23.83 -4.50
C TYR A 66 3.81 -24.38 -4.09
N ARG A 67 4.00 -24.73 -2.82
CA ARG A 67 5.29 -25.11 -2.21
C ARG A 67 6.11 -26.10 -3.07
N LEU A 68 5.49 -27.19 -3.52
CA LEU A 68 6.15 -28.27 -4.26
C LEU A 68 6.49 -27.90 -5.71
N ASN A 69 5.68 -27.07 -6.37
CA ASN A 69 5.81 -26.81 -7.82
C ASN A 69 6.29 -25.39 -8.16
N ARG A 70 6.55 -24.53 -7.17
CA ARG A 70 6.93 -23.13 -7.39
C ARG A 70 8.16 -22.92 -8.27
N ASN A 71 9.01 -23.94 -8.46
CA ASN A 71 10.18 -23.87 -9.33
C ASN A 71 9.87 -24.26 -10.80
N ARG A 72 8.68 -24.79 -11.10
CA ARG A 72 8.31 -25.29 -12.44
C ARG A 72 8.16 -24.18 -13.48
N CYS A 73 7.68 -22.99 -13.07
CA CYS A 73 7.51 -21.85 -13.97
C CYS A 73 7.88 -20.55 -13.27
N GLN A 74 9.03 -19.99 -13.64
CA GLN A 74 9.54 -18.74 -13.08
C GLN A 74 8.66 -17.54 -13.46
N TYR A 75 8.15 -17.50 -14.69
CA TYR A 75 7.22 -16.45 -15.14
C TYR A 75 5.99 -16.35 -14.23
N CYS A 76 5.26 -17.46 -14.05
CA CYS A 76 4.03 -17.43 -13.26
C CYS A 76 4.33 -17.16 -11.78
N ARG A 77 5.48 -17.63 -11.27
CA ARG A 77 5.92 -17.31 -9.91
C ARG A 77 6.19 -15.82 -9.74
N PHE A 78 6.93 -15.20 -10.65
CA PHE A 78 7.26 -13.78 -10.58
C PHE A 78 6.03 -12.91 -10.78
N LYS A 79 5.19 -13.23 -11.76
CA LYS A 79 3.87 -12.62 -11.95
C LYS A 79 3.04 -12.68 -10.67
N LYS A 80 2.99 -13.83 -9.99
CA LYS A 80 2.28 -13.96 -8.71
C LYS A 80 2.92 -13.15 -7.59
N CYS A 81 4.25 -13.05 -7.51
CA CYS A 81 4.92 -12.16 -6.56
C CYS A 81 4.44 -10.71 -6.70
N LEU A 82 4.40 -10.19 -7.94
CA LEU A 82 3.91 -8.85 -8.23
C LEU A 82 2.42 -8.72 -7.90
N ALA A 83 1.60 -9.70 -8.31
CA ALA A 83 0.16 -9.69 -8.08
C ALA A 83 -0.23 -9.67 -6.59
N VAL A 84 0.57 -10.28 -5.70
CA VAL A 84 0.32 -10.21 -4.25
C VAL A 84 0.84 -8.93 -3.59
N GLY A 85 1.49 -8.04 -4.35
CA GLY A 85 2.00 -6.77 -3.86
C GLY A 85 3.48 -6.76 -3.44
N MET A 86 4.31 -7.72 -3.92
CA MET A 86 5.75 -7.60 -3.70
C MET A 86 6.32 -6.42 -4.48
N SER A 87 6.97 -5.48 -3.80
CA SER A 87 7.64 -4.33 -4.43
C SER A 87 9.01 -4.05 -3.81
N ARG A 88 9.91 -3.49 -4.64
CA ARG A 88 11.22 -3.00 -4.19
C ARG A 88 11.06 -1.85 -3.20
N ASP A 89 10.08 -0.98 -3.43
CA ASP A 89 9.92 0.27 -2.68
C ASP A 89 9.21 0.06 -1.34
N SER A 90 8.57 -1.09 -1.15
CA SER A 90 7.93 -1.47 0.12
C SER A 90 8.91 -1.91 1.21
N VAL A 91 10.21 -1.93 0.92
CA VAL A 91 11.26 -2.21 1.91
C VAL A 91 11.57 -0.92 2.67
N ARG A 92 10.66 -0.47 3.54
CA ARG A 92 10.96 0.62 4.48
C ARG A 92 12.04 0.14 5.46
N TYR A 93 13.16 0.87 5.49
CA TYR A 93 14.23 0.68 6.46
C TYR A 93 13.77 1.20 7.81
N GLY A 94 13.15 0.32 8.59
CA GLY A 94 12.57 0.70 9.87
C GLY A 94 11.70 -0.45 10.32
N ARG A 95 12.34 -1.50 10.85
CA ARG A 95 11.62 -2.56 11.56
C ARG A 95 10.95 -1.88 12.75
N VAL A 96 9.69 -1.46 12.63
CA VAL A 96 8.89 -1.11 13.79
C VAL A 96 8.67 -2.43 14.55
N PRO A 97 9.21 -2.59 15.77
CA PRO A 97 8.96 -3.79 16.56
C PRO A 97 7.45 -3.89 16.77
N LYS A 98 6.92 -5.09 16.53
CA LYS A 98 5.52 -5.42 16.78
C LYS A 98 5.23 -5.16 18.26
N ARG A 99 4.68 -3.99 18.61
CA ARG A 99 4.07 -3.75 19.92
C ARG A 99 2.94 -4.77 20.07
N SER A 100 3.18 -5.82 20.86
CA SER A 100 2.10 -6.53 21.52
C SER A 100 1.43 -5.53 22.46
N ARG A 101 0.11 -5.43 22.36
CA ARG A 101 -0.72 -4.71 23.31
C ARG A 101 -0.50 -5.28 24.70
N GLU A 102 0.22 -4.56 25.55
CA GLU A 102 0.01 -4.47 27.00
C GLU A 102 0.95 -3.39 27.55
N GLY A 103 0.39 -2.49 28.35
CA GLY A 103 1.04 -1.24 28.74
C GLY A 103 2.01 -1.40 29.90
N THR A 104 3.09 -0.62 29.86
CA THR A 104 3.64 0.16 30.97
C THR A 104 4.73 1.09 30.45
N THR A 105 4.81 2.25 31.08
CA THR A 105 5.47 3.50 30.69
C THR A 105 6.99 3.49 30.92
N GLU A 106 7.83 2.90 30.05
CA GLU A 106 9.30 3.10 30.13
C GLU A 106 9.98 3.05 28.75
N ALA A 107 9.79 4.10 27.94
CA ALA A 107 10.49 4.27 26.66
C ALA A 107 10.84 5.74 26.43
N ARG A 108 11.63 6.33 27.33
CA ARG A 108 11.94 7.77 27.27
C ARG A 108 13.36 8.14 26.82
N ASP A 109 14.31 7.21 26.76
CA ASP A 109 15.73 7.63 26.61
C ASP A 109 16.41 7.20 25.31
N ASN A 110 15.69 6.65 24.32
CA ASN A 110 16.30 6.31 23.02
C ASN A 110 15.48 6.76 21.79
N CYS A 111 14.49 7.62 21.98
CA CYS A 111 13.69 8.23 20.91
C CYS A 111 14.20 9.62 20.50
N VAL A 112 14.99 10.29 21.34
CA VAL A 112 15.35 11.71 21.14
C VAL A 112 16.17 11.93 19.86
N ALA A 113 17.10 11.03 19.52
CA ALA A 113 17.94 11.19 18.32
C ALA A 113 17.26 10.88 16.97
N VAL A 114 16.11 10.18 16.97
CA VAL A 114 15.36 9.86 15.73
C VAL A 114 14.25 10.89 15.46
N ILE A 115 13.80 11.59 16.51
CA ILE A 115 12.78 12.63 16.41
C ILE A 115 13.33 13.88 15.71
N ASP A 116 14.59 14.28 15.95
CA ASP A 116 15.15 15.52 15.39
C ASP A 116 15.27 15.50 13.86
N ALA A 117 15.63 14.37 13.26
CA ALA A 117 15.78 14.25 11.80
C ALA A 117 14.43 14.13 11.05
N ASP A 118 13.43 13.48 11.66
CA ASP A 118 12.09 13.34 11.06
C ASP A 118 11.25 14.63 11.23
N ILE A 119 11.47 15.43 12.29
CA ILE A 119 10.83 16.75 12.47
C ILE A 119 11.32 17.75 11.41
N GLU A 120 12.63 17.80 11.13
CA GLU A 120 13.18 18.71 10.11
C GLU A 120 12.65 18.40 8.71
N ALA A 121 12.64 17.13 8.31
CA ALA A 121 12.14 16.71 6.99
C ALA A 121 10.62 16.91 6.82
N GLN A 122 9.82 16.70 7.88
CA GLN A 122 8.39 17.03 7.87
C GLN A 122 8.16 18.55 7.85
N SER A 123 8.97 19.33 8.57
CA SER A 123 8.87 20.79 8.57
C SER A 123 9.22 21.41 7.21
N GLU A 124 10.12 20.79 6.45
CA GLU A 124 10.51 21.25 5.12
C GLU A 124 9.41 20.98 4.09
N LEU A 125 8.81 19.78 4.12
CA LEU A 125 7.66 19.45 3.28
C LEU A 125 6.43 20.30 3.60
N GLU A 126 6.17 20.60 4.88
CA GLU A 126 5.07 21.50 5.28
C GLU A 126 5.34 22.96 4.91
N ARG A 127 6.62 23.39 4.91
CA ARG A 127 7.04 24.71 4.39
C ARG A 127 6.87 24.79 2.87
N ASP A 128 7.24 23.75 2.13
CA ASP A 128 7.06 23.69 0.68
C ASP A 128 5.58 23.70 0.28
N LYS A 129 4.73 22.95 1.00
CA LYS A 129 3.27 23.01 0.82
C LYS A 129 2.71 24.40 1.12
N SER A 130 3.19 25.06 2.18
CA SER A 130 2.76 26.42 2.53
C SER A 130 3.19 27.43 1.47
N ALA A 131 4.43 27.36 0.97
CA ALA A 131 4.94 28.23 -0.08
C ALA A 131 4.16 28.05 -1.41
N ILE A 132 3.84 26.81 -1.77
CA ILE A 132 2.99 26.53 -2.94
C ILE A 132 1.60 27.15 -2.77
N PHE A 133 1.01 27.02 -1.58
CA PHE A 133 -0.30 27.61 -1.28
C PHE A 133 -0.29 29.13 -1.39
N ASP A 134 0.76 29.79 -0.88
CA ASP A 134 0.92 31.25 -0.98
C ASP A 134 1.07 31.71 -2.44
N ILE A 135 1.80 30.97 -3.27
CA ILE A 135 1.91 31.24 -4.71
C ILE A 135 0.54 31.14 -5.37
N ILE A 136 -0.19 30.06 -5.13
CA ILE A 136 -1.54 29.86 -5.68
C ILE A 136 -2.47 31.00 -5.26
N LEU A 137 -2.42 31.40 -4.00
CA LEU A 137 -3.26 32.46 -3.45
C LEU A 137 -2.90 33.82 -4.06
N SER A 138 -1.62 34.13 -4.15
CA SER A 138 -1.11 35.36 -4.76
C SER A 138 -1.52 35.48 -6.23
N VAL A 139 -1.31 34.43 -7.02
CA VAL A 139 -1.73 34.38 -8.43
C VAL A 139 -3.24 34.51 -8.55
N SER A 140 -4.01 33.82 -7.72
CA SER A 140 -5.48 33.89 -7.73
C SER A 140 -5.99 35.29 -7.35
N HIS A 141 -5.36 35.95 -6.38
CA HIS A 141 -5.73 37.30 -5.96
C HIS A 141 -5.40 38.33 -7.03
N ALA A 142 -4.19 38.29 -7.59
CA ALA A 142 -3.80 39.14 -8.72
C ALA A 142 -4.73 38.92 -9.93
N HIS A 143 -5.11 37.66 -10.20
CA HIS A 143 -6.06 37.35 -11.24
C HIS A 143 -7.44 37.97 -10.95
N LYS A 144 -7.98 37.89 -9.74
CA LYS A 144 -9.25 38.55 -9.38
C LYS A 144 -9.18 40.07 -9.46
N ALA A 145 -8.07 40.68 -9.05
CA ALA A 145 -7.91 42.13 -9.05
C ALA A 145 -7.72 42.71 -10.47
N ASN A 146 -7.17 41.93 -11.40
CA ASN A 146 -6.74 42.43 -12.72
C ASN A 146 -7.44 41.75 -13.90
N CYS A 147 -8.22 40.68 -13.68
CA CYS A 147 -8.91 39.94 -14.74
C CYS A 147 -10.43 40.17 -14.70
N ASN A 148 -10.88 41.18 -15.44
CA ASN A 148 -12.33 41.46 -15.65
C ASN A 148 -13.04 40.36 -16.48
N TYR A 149 -12.30 39.42 -17.07
CA TYR A 149 -12.83 38.38 -17.95
C TYR A 149 -13.61 37.27 -17.20
N ILE A 150 -13.28 37.00 -15.94
CA ILE A 150 -13.96 35.95 -15.16
C ILE A 150 -15.32 36.45 -14.65
N GLU A 151 -15.41 37.65 -14.08
CA GLU A 151 -16.66 38.14 -13.47
C GLU A 151 -17.81 38.25 -14.47
N GLU A 152 -17.56 38.76 -15.69
CA GLU A 152 -18.61 38.87 -16.71
C GLU A 152 -19.15 37.51 -17.17
N LYS A 153 -18.29 36.48 -17.27
CA LYS A 153 -18.71 35.14 -17.70
C LYS A 153 -19.40 34.32 -16.61
N ILE A 154 -19.05 34.51 -15.34
CA ILE A 154 -19.66 33.75 -14.22
C ILE A 154 -20.92 34.40 -13.66
N LYS A 155 -21.20 35.67 -13.98
CA LYS A 155 -22.36 36.43 -13.46
C LYS A 155 -23.70 35.73 -13.67
N HIS A 156 -23.79 34.89 -14.70
CA HIS A 156 -25.01 34.16 -15.07
C HIS A 156 -24.92 32.64 -14.86
N MET A 157 -23.78 32.13 -14.40
CA MET A 157 -23.61 30.69 -14.15
C MET A 157 -24.17 30.33 -12.78
N GLN A 158 -25.15 29.42 -12.72
CA GLN A 158 -25.68 28.93 -11.44
C GLN A 158 -24.96 27.64 -11.01
N PRO A 159 -24.44 27.56 -9.77
CA PRO A 159 -23.82 26.34 -9.28
C PRO A 159 -24.88 25.26 -9.13
N ARG A 160 -24.68 24.13 -9.83
CA ARG A 160 -25.56 22.97 -9.76
C ARG A 160 -24.81 21.83 -9.09
N ALA A 161 -25.32 21.35 -7.96
CA ALA A 161 -24.78 20.17 -7.32
C ALA A 161 -25.04 18.94 -8.20
N ILE A 162 -23.98 18.31 -8.71
CA ILE A 162 -24.09 17.01 -9.34
C ILE A 162 -24.11 15.98 -8.22
N ASN A 163 -25.28 15.38 -7.98
CA ASN A 163 -25.37 14.20 -7.15
C ASN A 163 -24.91 13.02 -8.00
N PHE A 164 -23.70 12.50 -7.76
CA PHE A 164 -23.32 11.20 -8.27
C PHE A 164 -24.14 10.14 -7.54
N ASN A 165 -25.21 9.66 -8.16
CA ASN A 165 -25.83 8.40 -7.73
C ASN A 165 -24.87 7.28 -8.11
N PHE A 166 -23.94 6.96 -7.21
CA PHE A 166 -23.18 5.73 -7.30
C PHE A 166 -24.15 4.59 -6.96
N ASP A 167 -24.40 3.73 -7.94
CA ASP A 167 -25.29 2.59 -7.80
C ASP A 167 -24.77 1.67 -6.69
N ARG A 168 -25.54 1.57 -5.61
CA ARG A 168 -25.13 1.04 -4.31
C ARG A 168 -25.33 -0.47 -4.24
N ASN A 169 -24.92 -1.20 -5.27
CA ASN A 169 -25.19 -2.63 -5.37
C ASN A 169 -23.92 -3.46 -5.64
N GLU A 170 -22.90 -3.30 -4.79
CA GLU A 170 -21.87 -4.35 -4.57
C GLU A 170 -20.98 -4.15 -3.32
N MET A 171 -21.48 -3.65 -2.17
CA MET A 171 -20.68 -3.61 -0.92
C MET A 171 -21.50 -3.79 0.37
N PHE A 172 -22.45 -4.73 0.40
CA PHE A 172 -22.95 -5.24 1.68
C PHE A 172 -22.16 -6.49 2.08
N GLU A 173 -21.04 -6.28 2.77
CA GLU A 173 -20.76 -7.07 3.96
C GLU A 173 -19.85 -6.28 4.92
N ASN A 174 -20.41 -5.97 6.08
CA ASN A 174 -19.77 -5.41 7.29
C ASN A 174 -19.85 -3.88 7.49
N GLY A 175 -21.07 -3.39 7.73
CA GLY A 175 -21.40 -2.80 9.03
C GLY A 175 -20.78 -1.45 9.43
N CYS A 176 -21.55 -0.39 9.14
CA CYS A 176 -21.89 0.78 9.97
C CYS A 176 -20.79 1.53 10.77
N VAL A 177 -20.46 2.75 10.32
CA VAL A 177 -20.16 3.89 11.21
C VAL A 177 -20.78 5.19 10.63
N ASN A 178 -21.74 5.75 11.38
CA ASN A 178 -22.31 7.12 11.43
C ASN A 178 -22.63 7.91 10.14
N SER A 179 -23.93 8.19 9.97
CA SER A 179 -24.57 8.65 8.73
C SER A 179 -24.75 10.18 8.58
N ALA A 180 -23.94 11.02 9.23
CA ALA A 180 -24.13 12.48 9.16
C ALA A 180 -22.94 13.27 8.57
N GLU A 181 -21.71 12.75 8.61
CA GLU A 181 -20.52 13.52 8.19
C GLU A 181 -19.97 13.18 6.80
N MET A 182 -20.46 12.13 6.13
CA MET A 182 -19.93 11.70 4.82
C MET A 182 -20.53 12.41 3.60
N LEU A 183 -21.55 13.26 3.76
CA LEU A 183 -22.24 13.88 2.61
C LEU A 183 -21.62 15.21 2.15
N ASP A 184 -20.66 15.77 2.88
CA ASP A 184 -20.08 17.08 2.53
C ASP A 184 -18.79 17.00 1.70
N GLU A 185 -18.17 15.82 1.54
CA GLU A 185 -16.84 15.71 0.92
C GLU A 185 -16.78 15.28 -0.55
N GLN A 186 -17.90 15.18 -1.27
CA GLN A 186 -17.87 14.82 -2.69
C GLN A 186 -18.76 15.67 -3.58
N ARG A 187 -18.64 17.00 -3.47
CA ARG A 187 -19.21 17.94 -4.43
C ARG A 187 -18.12 18.65 -5.21
N ILE A 188 -17.88 18.16 -6.44
CA ILE A 188 -17.15 18.92 -7.46
C ILE A 188 -18.14 19.90 -8.08
N ILE A 189 -17.91 21.21 -7.88
CA ILE A 189 -18.71 22.27 -8.49
C ILE A 189 -18.11 22.59 -9.86
N MET A 190 -18.86 22.31 -10.92
CA MET A 190 -18.51 22.70 -12.28
C MET A 190 -19.39 23.89 -12.70
N TRP A 191 -18.77 24.97 -13.19
CA TRP A 191 -19.46 26.12 -13.75
C TRP A 191 -19.76 25.85 -15.22
N GLN A 192 -21.03 25.89 -15.65
CA GLN A 192 -21.45 25.74 -17.05
C GLN A 192 -22.12 27.02 -17.55
N THR A 193 -21.81 27.41 -18.80
CA THR A 193 -22.21 28.65 -19.48
C THR A 193 -23.67 28.71 -19.81
#